data_AF-A0A9P6XQG7-F1
#
_entry.id   AF-A0A9P6XQG7-F1
#
_cell.length_a   1.000
_cell.length_b   1.000
_cell.length_c   1.000
_cell.angle_alpha   90.00
_cell.angle_beta   90.00
_cell.angle_gamma   90.00
#
_symmetry.space_group_name_H-M   'P 1'
#
loop_
_entity.id
_entity.type
_entity.pdbx_description
1 polymer ?
#
loop_
_entity_poly.entity_id
_entity_poly.type
_entity_poly.pdbx_seq_one_letter_code
_entity_poly.pdbx_strand_id
1 'polypeptide(L)' 'MAGGAVLTETVFAWPGIGRLMFDALLQRDYQLLLGIFLVTSIMVVVFNLLTDVLYRLIDPRIGAGAQQGAAA' A
#
# COMPACT_ATOMS: atom_id res chain seq x y z
N MET A 1 10.00 6.39 2.29
CA MET A 1 8.91 5.93 3.18
C MET A 1 9.04 4.45 3.59
N ALA A 2 9.54 3.52 2.76
CA ALA A 2 9.62 2.09 3.10
C ALA A 2 10.68 1.67 4.15
N GLY A 3 11.73 2.47 4.39
CA GLY A 3 12.81 2.10 5.33
C GLY A 3 12.37 1.98 6.79
N GLY A 4 11.36 2.74 7.22
CA GLY A 4 10.85 2.70 8.59
C GLY A 4 10.14 1.36 8.91
N ALA A 5 9.38 0.83 7.96
CA ALA A 5 8.67 -0.44 8.13
C ALA A 5 9.64 -1.63 8.27
N VAL A 6 10.69 -1.67 7.43
CA VAL A 6 11.75 -2.70 7.52
C VAL A 6 12.50 -2.62 8.85
N LEU A 7 12.76 -1.40 9.34
CA LEU A 7 13.41 -1.19 10.63
C LEU A 7 12.54 -1.70 11.79
N THR A 8 11.23 -1.44 11.77
CA THR A 8 10.30 -1.95 12.80
C THR A 8 10.15 -3.47 12.76
N GLU A 9 10.12 -4.08 11.57
CA GLU A 9 10.06 -5.54 11.43
C GLU A 9 11.35 -6.22 11.93
N THR A 10 12.50 -5.58 11.71
CA THR A 10 13.81 -6.09 12.14
C THR A 10 14.02 -5.94 13.65
N VAL A 11 13.63 -4.80 14.23
CA VAL A 11 13.80 -4.52 15.67
C VAL A 11 12.84 -5.34 16.53
N PHE A 12 11.60 -5.56 16.10
CA PHE A 12 10.60 -6.35 16.84
C PHE A 12 10.54 -7.83 16.43
N ALA A 13 11.45 -8.28 15.55
CA ALA A 13 11.48 -9.65 15.01
C ALA A 13 10.13 -10.16 14.47
N TRP A 14 9.31 -9.25 13.95
CA TRP A 14 7.98 -9.58 13.43
C TRP A 14 8.13 -10.01 11.96
N PRO A 15 7.68 -11.20 11.56
CA PRO A 15 7.84 -11.71 10.20
C PRO A 15 6.96 -10.91 9.24
N GLY A 16 7.53 -9.87 8.66
CA GLY A 16 6.87 -8.96 7.75
C GLY A 16 7.39 -9.03 6.31
N ILE A 17 6.62 -8.41 5.42
CA ILE A 17 6.89 -8.40 3.97
C ILE A 17 8.13 -7.56 3.64
N GLY A 18 8.47 -6.57 4.48
CA GLY A 18 9.64 -5.72 4.29
C GLY A 18 10.96 -6.48 4.47
N ARG A 19 11.05 -7.36 5.48
CA ARG A 19 12.21 -8.24 5.68
C ARG A 19 12.37 -9.25 4.55
N LEU A 20 11.27 -9.85 4.09
CA LEU A 20 11.25 -10.76 2.92
C LEU A 20 11.71 -10.06 1.63
N MET A 21 11.26 -8.82 1.39
CA MET A 21 11.75 -8.00 0.28
C MET A 21 13.24 -7.70 0.42
N PHE A 22 13.72 -7.37 1.61
CA PHE A 22 15.13 -7.06 1.85
C PHE A 22 16.05 -8.27 1.60
N ASP A 23 15.63 -9.46 2.08
CA ASP A 23 16.35 -10.72 1.83
C ASP A 23 16.32 -11.09 0.35
N ALA A 24 15.19 -10.95 -0.34
CA ALA A 24 15.08 -11.19 -1.78
C ALA A 24 15.93 -10.21 -2.61
N LEU A 25 16.06 -8.96 -2.16
CA LEU A 25 16.88 -7.95 -2.81
C LEU A 25 18.38 -8.25 -2.64
N LEU A 26 18.79 -8.75 -1.48
CA LEU A 26 20.14 -9.24 -1.22
C LEU A 26 20.47 -10.51 -2.02
N GLN A 27 19.51 -11.44 -2.13
CA GLN A 27 19.63 -12.65 -2.94
C GLN A 27 19.45 -12.40 -4.45
N ARG A 28 19.15 -11.15 -4.86
CA ARG A 28 18.81 -10.76 -6.25
C ARG A 28 17.69 -11.61 -6.86
N ASP A 29 16.75 -12.03 -6.03
CA ASP A 29 15.67 -12.91 -6.45
C ASP A 29 14.50 -12.08 -7.01
N TYR A 30 14.66 -11.64 -8.26
CA TYR A 30 13.74 -10.72 -8.93
C TYR A 30 12.31 -11.27 -9.06
N GLN A 31 12.16 -12.60 -9.13
CA GLN A 31 10.85 -13.26 -9.22
C GLN A 31 10.03 -13.04 -7.95
N LEU A 32 10.68 -13.16 -6.78
CA LEU A 32 10.05 -12.96 -5.48
C LEU A 32 9.72 -11.47 -5.27
N LEU A 33 10.65 -10.59 -5.67
CA LEU A 33 10.46 -9.14 -5.61
C LEU A 33 9.22 -8.70 -6.40
N LEU A 34 9.08 -9.21 -7.64
CA LEU A 34 7.94 -8.91 -8.50
C LEU A 34 6.63 -9.44 -7.92
N GLY A 35 6.64 -10.65 -7.35
CA GLY A 35 5.47 -11.22 -6.67
C GLY A 35 5.01 -10.37 -5.48
N ILE A 36 5.96 -9.93 -4.64
CA ILE A 36 5.65 -9.05 -3.51
C ILE A 36 5.12 -7.69 -3.99
N PHE A 37 5.71 -7.12 -5.04
CA PHE A 37 5.22 -5.87 -5.64
C PHE A 37 3.79 -5.99 -6.16
N LEU A 38 3.47 -7.10 -6.83
CA LEU A 38 2.13 -7.34 -7.36
C LEU A 38 1.09 -7.48 -6.23
N VAL A 39 1.40 -8.26 -5.20
CA VAL A 39 0.52 -8.46 -4.03
C VAL A 39 0.29 -7.14 -3.30
N THR A 40 1.37 -6.40 -3.01
CA THR A 40 1.26 -5.10 -2.31
C THR A 40 0.48 -4.07 -3.12
N SER A 41 0.67 -4.01 -4.44
CA SER A 41 -0.10 -3.12 -5.32
C SER A 41 -1.60 -3.44 -5.29
N ILE A 42 -1.97 -4.72 -5.41
CA ILE A 42 -3.37 -5.15 -5.31
C ILE A 42 -3.94 -4.79 -3.94
N MET A 43 -3.19 -5.01 -2.87
CA MET A 43 -3.61 -4.66 -1.51
C MET A 43 -3.91 -3.16 -1.40
N VAL A 44 -3.03 -2.30 -1.91
CA VAL A 44 -3.24 -0.84 -1.91
C VAL A 44 -4.48 -0.44 -2.69
N VAL A 45 -4.76 -1.06 -3.84
CA VAL A 45 -6.00 -0.81 -4.60
C VAL A 45 -7.22 -1.22 -3.79
N VAL A 46 -7.19 -2.39 -3.17
CA VAL A 46 -8.29 -2.88 -2.31
C VAL A 46 -8.52 -1.94 -1.12
N PHE A 47 -7.46 -1.50 -0.45
CA PHE A 47 -7.56 -0.54 0.66
C PHE A 47 -8.07 0.83 0.20
N ASN A 48 -7.65 1.31 -0.97
CA ASN A 48 -8.21 2.54 -1.56
C ASN A 48 -9.71 2.39 -1.85
N LEU A 49 -10.14 1.28 -2.45
CA LEU A 49 -11.56 1.02 -2.68
C LEU A 49 -12.34 0.91 -1.36
N LEU A 50 -11.80 0.21 -0.36
CA LEU A 50 -12.38 0.14 0.98
C LEU A 50 -12.51 1.53 1.58
N THR A 51 -11.49 2.36 1.42
CA THR A 51 -11.43 3.73 1.92
C THR A 51 -12.49 4.58 1.23
N ASP A 52 -12.64 4.51 -0.09
CA ASP A 52 -13.70 5.21 -0.84
C ASP A 52 -15.11 4.77 -0.38
N VAL A 53 -15.31 3.47 -0.14
CA VAL A 53 -16.57 2.93 0.38
C VAL A 53 -16.84 3.39 1.81
N LEU A 54 -15.83 3.33 2.69
CA LEU A 54 -15.90 3.80 4.07
C LEU A 54 -16.18 5.31 4.14
N TYR A 55 -15.51 6.11 3.31
CA TYR A 55 -15.76 7.54 3.21
C TYR A 55 -17.18 7.83 2.74
N ARG A 56 -17.69 7.07 1.76
CA ARG A 56 -19.08 7.22 1.30
C ARG A 56 -20.11 6.86 2.38
N LEU A 57 -19.78 5.93 3.28
CA LEU A 57 -20.66 5.49 4.37
C LEU A 57 -20.61 6.42 5.58
N ILE A 58 -19.43 6.94 5.91
CA ILE A 58 -19.20 7.79 7.08
C ILE A 58 -19.55 9.26 6.79
N ASP A 59 -19.38 9.74 5.56
CA ASP A 59 -19.66 11.13 5.20
C ASP A 59 -20.43 11.26 3.86
N PRO A 60 -21.78 11.26 3.88
CA PRO A 60 -22.60 11.35 2.67
C PRO A 60 -22.55 12.73 1.99
N ARG A 61 -21.77 13.70 2.51
CA ARG A 61 -21.62 15.05 1.92
C ARG A 61 -20.54 15.14 0.84
N ILE A 62 -19.71 14.12 0.63
CA ILE A 62 -18.66 14.10 -0.42
C ILE A 62 -19.23 13.64 -1.78
N GLY A 63 -20.55 13.54 -1.91
CA GLY A 63 -21.19 13.47 -3.22
C GLY A 63 -21.05 14.80 -3.98
N ALA A 64 -20.30 14.79 -5.09
CA ALA A 64 -20.34 15.79 -6.17
C ALA A 64 -19.56 17.12 -6.04
N GLY A 65 -18.36 17.11 -5.43
CA GLY A 65 -17.53 18.33 -5.31
C GLY A 65 -16.24 18.43 -6.14
N ALA A 66 -15.71 17.34 -6.71
CA ALA A 66 -14.33 17.34 -7.25
C ALA A 66 -14.22 17.20 -8.79
N GLN A 67 -15.30 17.43 -9.54
CA GLN A 67 -15.27 17.53 -11.01
C GLN A 67 -15.40 18.98 -11.55
N GLN A 68 -15.37 20.03 -10.72
CA GLN A 68 -15.58 21.43 -11.17
C GLN A 68 -14.35 22.34 -11.13
N GLY A 69 -13.14 21.82 -10.92
CA GLY A 69 -11.90 22.62 -10.86
C GLY A 69 -11.02 22.63 -12.12
N ALA A 70 -11.43 21.98 -13.21
CA ALA A 70 -10.64 21.90 -14.45
C ALA A 70 -11.28 22.64 -15.64
N ALA A 71 -12.29 23.49 -15.40
CA ALA A 71 -12.99 24.22 -16.46
C ALA A 71 -13.35 25.67 -16.07
N ALA A 72 -12.43 26.39 -15.41
CA ALA A 72 -12.51 27.84 -15.28
C ALA A 72 -11.14 28.48 -15.54
#